data_AF-A0A5N6PKU1-F1
#
_entry.id   AF-A0A5N6PKU1-F1
#
_cell.length_a   1.000
_cell.length_b   1.000
_cell.length_c   1.000
_cell.angle_alpha   90.00
_cell.angle_beta   90.00
_cell.angle_gamma   90.00
#
_symmetry.space_group_name_H-M   'P 1'
#
loop_
_entity.id
_entity.type
_entity.pdbx_description
1 polymer ?
#
loop_
_entity_poly.entity_id
_entity_poly.type
_entity_poly.pdbx_seq_one_letter_code
_entity_poly.pdbx_strand_id
1 'polypeptide(L)'
;MARMATQEGDEQSRCLLQSQAHIYSHVFGFINSMTLKCAIELQIPDIINSHGRPMMLSELVEALSINKEKSHFVYRLMRMLVHSGFFEKQSVSLTRGNDEEEEEGYLLTPASKLFLKEDPLCMRPFVLSMLDPTLMDPWQHMGKWFQTDDLNPFQTATGRSLWDFASQEPMLNKFFNEAMSTDARLVAKVILKDCRCLFEGVNSIVDVGGGTGNLAKSIAEAFPNISCICFDLPHVVKGLDGSKNFRYVAGDMFEAIPKADVILMKWILHDWNDEECIKILTRCKEAIPSKNNGGKVIIMDIVPRTILWETSKSQELYFPYPKSRTPCGRPLNSRTTLFEFPLSQEFFLKVENPFRVVPNHMRNPSTLKNQHMKPRTPPHLVV
;
A
#
# COMPACT_ATOMS: atom_id res chain seq x y z
N MET A 1 53.47 7.90 10.23
CA MET A 1 52.98 8.42 8.94
C MET A 1 52.62 7.32 7.96
N ALA A 2 53.52 6.41 7.57
CA ALA A 2 53.21 5.36 6.58
C ALA A 2 52.01 4.43 6.95
N ARG A 3 51.86 4.05 8.22
CA ARG A 3 50.69 3.25 8.69
C ARG A 3 49.35 4.00 8.66
N MET A 4 49.36 5.32 8.84
CA MET A 4 48.14 6.15 8.79
C MET A 4 47.68 6.33 7.34
N ALA A 5 48.59 6.57 6.40
CA ALA A 5 48.28 6.67 4.98
C ALA A 5 47.73 5.35 4.38
N THR A 6 48.20 4.19 4.85
CA THR A 6 47.64 2.89 4.44
C THR A 6 46.27 2.60 5.06
N GLN A 7 45.98 3.11 6.26
CA GLN A 7 44.65 3.00 6.88
C GLN A 7 43.64 3.92 6.21
N GLU A 8 44.03 5.15 5.87
CA GLU A 8 43.19 6.09 5.11
C GLU A 8 42.87 5.56 3.69
N GLY A 9 43.85 4.95 3.00
CA GLY A 9 43.63 4.31 1.70
C GLY A 9 42.72 3.07 1.74
N ASP A 10 42.78 2.28 2.83
CA ASP A 10 41.89 1.13 3.06
C ASP A 10 40.46 1.59 3.40
N GLU A 11 40.32 2.63 4.22
CA GLU A 11 39.04 3.22 4.57
C GLU A 11 38.34 3.86 3.37
N GLN A 12 39.07 4.60 2.53
CA GLN A 12 38.54 5.18 1.29
C GLN A 12 38.09 4.09 0.30
N SER A 13 38.85 3.01 0.17
CA SER A 13 38.48 1.87 -0.69
C SER A 13 37.21 1.17 -0.19
N ARG A 14 37.07 1.01 1.13
CA ARG A 14 35.86 0.46 1.76
C ARG A 14 34.65 1.36 1.56
N CYS A 15 34.79 2.67 1.73
CA CYS A 15 33.72 3.64 1.48
C CYS A 15 33.26 3.60 0.01
N LEU A 16 34.20 3.46 -0.94
CA LEU A 16 33.87 3.33 -2.35
C LEU A 16 33.07 2.06 -2.65
N LEU A 17 33.50 0.92 -2.11
CA LEU A 17 32.81 -0.36 -2.28
C LEU A 17 31.40 -0.33 -1.66
N GLN A 18 31.25 0.26 -0.48
CA GLN A 18 29.94 0.45 0.16
C GLN A 18 29.03 1.35 -0.69
N SER A 19 29.58 2.44 -1.23
CA SER A 19 28.84 3.35 -2.11
C SER A 19 28.38 2.65 -3.39
N GLN A 20 29.24 1.84 -4.02
CA GLN A 20 28.88 1.05 -5.20
C GLN A 20 27.81 0.01 -4.89
N ALA A 21 27.94 -0.73 -3.78
CA ALA A 21 26.92 -1.68 -3.34
C ALA A 21 25.57 -1.00 -3.09
N HIS A 22 25.58 0.19 -2.49
CA HIS A 22 24.37 1.00 -2.30
C HIS A 22 23.72 1.38 -3.63
N ILE A 23 24.49 1.90 -4.60
CA ILE A 23 23.97 2.23 -5.95
C ILE A 23 23.37 0.99 -6.62
N TYR A 24 24.07 -0.15 -6.60
CA TYR A 24 23.57 -1.38 -7.19
C TYR A 24 22.29 -1.89 -6.53
N SER A 25 22.15 -1.73 -5.21
CA SER A 25 20.92 -2.14 -4.53
C SER A 25 19.70 -1.37 -5.03
N HIS A 26 19.84 -0.08 -5.36
CA HIS A 26 18.77 0.74 -5.94
C HIS A 26 18.54 0.43 -7.41
N VAL A 27 19.60 0.33 -8.22
CA VAL A 27 19.49 0.01 -9.66
C VAL A 27 18.81 -1.33 -9.89
N PHE A 28 19.13 -2.35 -9.09
CA PHE A 28 18.59 -3.69 -9.23
C PHE A 28 17.39 -3.97 -8.32
N GLY A 29 16.92 -2.99 -7.54
CA GLY A 29 15.81 -3.15 -6.60
C GLY A 29 14.51 -3.62 -7.27
N PHE A 30 14.25 -3.17 -8.50
CA PHE A 30 13.06 -3.58 -9.28
C PHE A 30 13.01 -5.09 -9.55
N ILE A 31 14.15 -5.79 -9.57
CA ILE A 31 14.21 -7.23 -9.81
C ILE A 31 13.45 -7.99 -8.72
N ASN A 32 13.48 -7.50 -7.47
CA ASN A 32 12.71 -8.12 -6.39
C ASN A 32 11.20 -8.05 -6.66
N SER A 33 10.70 -6.88 -7.09
CA SER A 33 9.30 -6.70 -7.47
C SER A 33 8.90 -7.61 -8.64
N MET A 34 9.72 -7.67 -9.69
CA MET A 34 9.44 -8.51 -10.86
C MET A 34 9.53 -10.00 -10.56
N THR A 35 10.43 -10.40 -9.65
CA THR A 35 10.55 -11.78 -9.16
C THR A 35 9.28 -12.19 -8.42
N LEU A 36 8.73 -11.30 -7.57
CA LEU A 36 7.46 -11.53 -6.89
C LEU A 36 6.30 -11.64 -7.88
N LYS A 37 6.20 -10.73 -8.84
CA LYS A 37 5.20 -10.78 -9.93
C LYS A 37 5.26 -12.12 -10.66
N CYS A 38 6.46 -12.53 -11.08
CA CYS A 38 6.69 -13.81 -11.77
C CYS A 38 6.23 -15.01 -10.93
N ALA A 39 6.50 -15.02 -9.62
CA ALA A 39 6.05 -16.10 -8.73
C ALA A 39 4.53 -16.22 -8.68
N ILE A 40 3.82 -15.09 -8.67
CA ILE A 40 2.36 -15.03 -8.67
C ILE A 40 1.79 -15.48 -10.02
N GLU A 41 2.36 -15.02 -11.13
CA GLU A 41 1.95 -15.40 -12.49
C GLU A 41 2.15 -16.91 -12.75
N LEU A 42 3.25 -17.47 -12.25
CA LEU A 42 3.54 -18.91 -12.28
C LEU A 42 2.75 -19.71 -11.23
N GLN A 43 1.94 -19.04 -10.40
CA GLN A 43 1.11 -19.66 -9.36
C GLN A 43 1.90 -20.49 -8.33
N ILE A 44 3.18 -20.16 -8.12
CA ILE A 44 4.07 -20.87 -7.18
C ILE A 44 3.46 -20.97 -5.77
N PRO A 45 2.86 -19.91 -5.19
CA PRO A 45 2.24 -20.02 -3.87
C PRO A 45 1.12 -21.07 -3.81
N ASP A 46 0.24 -21.14 -4.81
CA ASP A 46 -0.85 -22.13 -4.82
C ASP A 46 -0.31 -23.55 -5.00
N ILE A 47 0.69 -23.72 -5.89
CA ILE A 47 1.28 -25.03 -6.16
C ILE A 47 1.89 -25.60 -4.88
N ILE A 48 2.72 -24.83 -4.17
CA ILE A 48 3.33 -25.25 -2.90
C ILE A 48 2.25 -25.49 -1.84
N ASN A 49 1.22 -24.63 -1.74
CA ASN A 49 0.14 -24.81 -0.78
C ASN A 49 -0.66 -26.09 -1.03
N SER A 50 -1.01 -26.36 -2.29
CA SER A 50 -1.77 -27.54 -2.68
C SER A 50 -1.00 -28.85 -2.50
N HIS A 51 0.34 -28.79 -2.52
CA HIS A 51 1.20 -29.92 -2.23
C HIS A 51 1.14 -30.37 -0.76
N GLY A 52 0.83 -29.45 0.18
CA GLY A 52 0.53 -29.75 1.58
C GLY A 52 1.73 -30.09 2.48
N ARG A 53 2.95 -30.14 1.94
CA ARG A 53 4.21 -30.36 2.66
C ARG A 53 5.34 -29.51 2.04
N PRO A 54 6.54 -29.42 2.65
CA PRO A 54 7.68 -28.79 1.98
C PRO A 54 7.88 -29.41 0.60
N MET A 55 7.83 -28.57 -0.43
CA MET A 55 7.88 -29.02 -1.82
C MET A 55 9.31 -28.90 -2.33
N MET A 56 9.88 -30.00 -2.79
CA MET A 56 11.23 -30.01 -3.35
C MET A 56 11.31 -29.23 -4.66
N LEU A 57 12.50 -28.78 -5.03
CA LEU A 57 12.72 -28.07 -6.29
C LEU A 57 12.30 -28.90 -7.51
N SER A 58 12.63 -30.19 -7.53
CA SER A 58 12.26 -31.11 -8.62
C SER A 58 10.74 -31.22 -8.77
N GLU A 59 10.04 -31.44 -7.66
CA GLU A 59 8.57 -31.49 -7.61
C GLU A 59 7.95 -30.18 -8.10
N LEU A 60 8.48 -29.03 -7.67
CA LEU A 60 8.00 -27.72 -8.10
C LEU A 60 8.20 -27.51 -9.61
N VAL A 61 9.37 -27.86 -10.14
CA VAL A 61 9.68 -27.76 -11.58
C VAL A 61 8.76 -28.67 -12.42
N GLU A 62 8.43 -29.85 -11.91
CA GLU A 62 7.49 -30.77 -12.54
C GLU A 62 6.07 -30.20 -12.59
N ALA A 63 5.60 -29.64 -11.47
CA ALA A 63 4.27 -29.04 -11.33
C ALA A 63 4.09 -27.73 -12.11
N LEU A 64 5.18 -27.01 -12.40
CA LEU A 64 5.14 -25.76 -13.15
C LEU A 64 4.90 -25.99 -14.66
N SER A 65 3.92 -25.25 -15.20
CA SER A 65 3.63 -25.15 -16.64
C SER A 65 4.64 -24.23 -17.36
N ILE A 66 5.92 -24.62 -17.36
CA ILE A 66 7.02 -23.87 -17.97
C ILE A 66 7.73 -24.66 -19.08
N ASN A 67 8.46 -23.96 -19.95
CA ASN A 67 9.40 -24.60 -20.86
C ASN A 67 10.49 -25.31 -20.04
N LYS A 68 10.62 -26.63 -20.24
CA LYS A 68 11.52 -27.48 -19.46
C LYS A 68 13.01 -27.14 -19.66
N GLU A 69 13.39 -26.53 -20.79
CA GLU A 69 14.75 -26.00 -21.01
C GLU A 69 15.10 -24.87 -20.02
N LYS A 70 14.08 -24.17 -19.49
CA LYS A 70 14.24 -23.08 -18.52
C LYS A 70 14.15 -23.53 -17.06
N SER A 71 13.92 -24.82 -16.80
CA SER A 71 13.74 -25.39 -15.46
C SER A 71 14.86 -25.04 -14.48
N HIS A 72 16.11 -25.05 -14.96
CA HIS A 72 17.29 -24.74 -14.16
C HIS A 72 17.30 -23.30 -13.59
N PHE A 73 16.50 -22.37 -14.15
CA PHE A 73 16.35 -21.02 -13.62
C PHE A 73 15.41 -20.93 -12.42
N VAL A 74 14.52 -21.92 -12.21
CA VAL A 74 13.56 -21.91 -11.10
C VAL A 74 14.26 -21.86 -9.74
N TYR A 75 15.39 -22.55 -9.60
CA TYR A 75 16.22 -22.48 -8.39
C TYR A 75 16.63 -21.04 -8.05
N ARG A 76 17.04 -20.25 -9.05
CA ARG A 76 17.46 -18.86 -8.85
C ARG A 76 16.29 -17.98 -8.45
N LEU A 77 15.13 -18.17 -9.09
CA LEU A 77 13.89 -17.48 -8.74
C LEU A 77 13.51 -17.76 -7.27
N MET A 78 13.44 -19.04 -6.88
CA MET A 78 13.09 -19.43 -5.52
C MET A 78 14.11 -18.95 -4.49
N ARG A 79 15.41 -18.98 -4.81
CA ARG A 79 16.45 -18.44 -3.92
C ARG A 79 16.25 -16.95 -3.64
N MET A 80 15.86 -16.16 -4.63
CA MET A 80 15.54 -14.74 -4.42
C MET A 80 14.30 -14.56 -3.56
N LEU A 81 13.22 -15.32 -3.82
CA LEU A 81 11.98 -15.22 -3.05
C LEU A 81 12.15 -15.69 -1.60
N VAL A 82 13.00 -16.68 -1.34
CA VAL A 82 13.39 -17.10 0.02
C VAL A 82 14.16 -15.97 0.70
N HIS A 83 15.14 -15.38 0.03
CA HIS A 83 15.90 -14.25 0.59
C HIS A 83 15.02 -13.02 0.87
N SER A 84 13.99 -12.78 0.05
CA SER A 84 12.99 -11.74 0.26
C SER A 84 11.92 -12.09 1.31
N GLY A 85 12.00 -13.26 1.95
CA GLY A 85 11.10 -13.65 3.05
C GLY A 85 9.71 -14.15 2.61
N PHE A 86 9.51 -14.43 1.32
CA PHE A 86 8.25 -15.01 0.82
C PHE A 86 8.21 -16.53 0.96
N PHE A 87 9.35 -17.21 1.00
CA PHE A 87 9.40 -18.65 1.23
C PHE A 87 10.48 -18.98 2.25
N GLU A 88 10.34 -20.12 2.90
CA GLU A 88 11.34 -20.68 3.79
C GLU A 88 11.79 -22.04 3.27
N LYS A 89 13.04 -22.40 3.56
CA LYS A 89 13.55 -23.75 3.31
C LYS A 89 13.40 -24.58 4.57
N GLN A 90 12.98 -25.83 4.41
CA GLN A 90 12.92 -26.83 5.48
C GLN A 90 13.60 -28.12 5.02
N SER A 91 14.40 -28.72 5.90
CA SER A 91 14.98 -30.05 5.66
C SER A 91 13.87 -31.11 5.67
N VAL A 92 13.91 -31.99 4.68
CA VAL A 92 12.99 -33.10 4.45
C VAL A 92 13.83 -34.37 4.47
N SER A 93 13.65 -35.19 5.49
CA SER A 93 14.24 -36.53 5.52
C SER A 93 13.45 -37.44 4.59
N LEU A 94 14.09 -37.91 3.52
CA LEU A 94 13.56 -38.92 2.64
C LEU A 94 14.19 -40.26 3.01
N THR A 95 13.40 -41.20 3.49
CA THR A 95 13.84 -42.59 3.61
C THR A 95 13.76 -43.26 2.24
N ARG A 96 14.90 -43.43 1.56
CA ARG A 96 15.03 -44.26 0.36
C ARG A 96 15.87 -45.50 0.68
N GLY A 97 15.22 -46.56 1.15
CA GLY A 97 15.93 -47.79 1.54
C GLY A 97 16.60 -47.65 2.90
N ASN A 98 17.90 -47.98 3.00
CA ASN A 98 18.68 -47.93 4.25
C ASN A 98 19.44 -46.61 4.45
N ASP A 99 19.43 -45.70 3.48
CA ASP A 99 20.12 -44.42 3.54
C ASP A 99 19.09 -43.29 3.77
N GLU A 100 19.35 -42.46 4.79
CA GLU A 100 18.61 -41.22 5.02
C GLU A 100 19.26 -40.10 4.21
N GLU A 101 18.57 -39.64 3.16
CA GLU A 101 18.96 -38.44 2.42
C GLU A 101 18.16 -37.25 2.96
N GLU A 102 18.86 -36.19 3.36
CA GLU A 102 18.24 -34.89 3.67
C GLU A 102 18.20 -34.03 2.40
N GLU A 103 16.99 -33.69 1.97
CA GLU A 103 16.76 -32.72 0.90
C GLU A 103 16.09 -31.45 1.45
N GLU A 104 16.21 -30.32 0.75
CA GLU A 104 15.53 -29.08 1.14
C GLU A 104 14.24 -28.87 0.33
N GLY A 105 13.13 -28.70 1.03
CA GLY A 105 11.84 -28.29 0.46
C GLY A 105 11.49 -26.83 0.74
N TYR A 106 10.63 -26.25 -0.08
CA TYR A 106 10.11 -24.89 0.09
C TYR A 106 8.77 -24.88 0.82
N LEU A 107 8.60 -23.92 1.72
CA LEU A 107 7.35 -23.64 2.44
C LEU A 107 6.91 -22.18 2.28
N LEU A 108 5.62 -21.94 2.42
CA LEU A 108 5.04 -20.59 2.47
C LEU A 108 5.30 -19.93 3.82
N THR A 109 5.71 -18.66 3.78
CA THR A 109 5.71 -17.77 4.95
C THR A 109 4.34 -17.11 5.13
N PRO A 110 4.07 -16.43 6.25
CA PRO A 110 2.85 -15.64 6.40
C PRO A 110 2.64 -14.63 5.27
N ALA A 111 3.72 -14.06 4.72
CA ALA A 111 3.63 -13.10 3.62
C ALA A 111 3.16 -13.76 2.32
N SER A 112 3.70 -14.93 1.93
CA SER A 112 3.27 -15.59 0.70
C SER A 112 1.91 -16.29 0.79
N LYS A 113 1.42 -16.57 2.01
CA LYS A 113 0.02 -17.01 2.23
C LYS A 113 -1.00 -15.95 1.79
N LEU A 114 -0.65 -14.66 1.89
CA LEU A 114 -1.48 -13.58 1.35
C LEU A 114 -1.53 -13.58 -0.18
N PHE A 115 -0.80 -14.46 -0.85
CA PHE A 115 -0.92 -14.70 -2.28
C PHE A 115 -1.61 -16.03 -2.57
N LEU A 116 -2.49 -16.56 -1.74
CA LEU A 116 -3.30 -17.73 -2.10
C LEU A 116 -4.63 -17.27 -2.72
N LYS A 117 -5.10 -17.93 -3.79
CA LYS A 117 -6.35 -17.52 -4.48
C LYS A 117 -7.56 -17.52 -3.55
N GLU A 118 -7.63 -18.51 -2.67
CA GLU A 118 -8.74 -18.71 -1.73
C GLU A 118 -8.62 -17.85 -0.47
N ASP A 119 -7.49 -17.14 -0.29
CA ASP A 119 -7.32 -16.31 0.90
C ASP A 119 -8.23 -15.07 0.80
N PRO A 120 -9.06 -14.80 1.83
CA PRO A 120 -9.95 -13.64 1.81
C PRO A 120 -9.20 -12.30 1.83
N LEU A 121 -7.91 -12.28 2.14
CA LEU A 121 -7.00 -11.12 2.15
C LEU A 121 -5.97 -11.21 1.01
N CYS A 122 -6.33 -11.89 -0.08
CA CYS A 122 -5.43 -12.10 -1.21
C CYS A 122 -4.93 -10.77 -1.81
N MET A 123 -3.61 -10.57 -1.77
CA MET A 123 -2.90 -9.39 -2.27
C MET A 123 -2.46 -9.51 -3.74
N ARG A 124 -2.79 -10.61 -4.42
CA ARG A 124 -2.39 -10.81 -5.83
C ARG A 124 -2.88 -9.71 -6.76
N PRO A 125 -4.17 -9.31 -6.73
CA PRO A 125 -4.64 -8.26 -7.63
C PRO A 125 -3.85 -6.96 -7.44
N PHE A 126 -3.52 -6.63 -6.19
CA PHE A 126 -2.72 -5.45 -5.87
C PHE A 126 -1.31 -5.51 -6.46
N VAL A 127 -0.57 -6.60 -6.21
CA VAL A 127 0.80 -6.75 -6.73
C VAL A 127 0.82 -6.75 -8.25
N LEU A 128 -0.09 -7.49 -8.89
CA LEU A 128 -0.12 -7.57 -10.34
C LEU A 128 -0.54 -6.21 -10.96
N SER A 129 -1.40 -5.42 -10.29
CA SER A 129 -1.82 -4.07 -10.70
C SER A 129 -0.69 -3.07 -10.61
N MET A 130 -0.08 -2.93 -9.44
CA MET A 130 1.01 -1.97 -9.26
C MET A 130 2.23 -2.25 -10.14
N LEU A 131 2.40 -3.52 -10.57
CA LEU A 131 3.48 -3.94 -11.44
C LEU A 131 3.03 -4.16 -12.89
N ASP A 132 1.84 -3.72 -13.27
CA ASP A 132 1.39 -3.68 -14.65
C ASP A 132 2.23 -2.69 -15.46
N PRO A 133 2.60 -2.99 -16.72
CA PRO A 133 3.34 -2.06 -17.55
C PRO A 133 2.72 -0.66 -17.62
N THR A 134 1.39 -0.54 -17.66
CA THR A 134 0.70 0.75 -17.71
C THR A 134 0.92 1.60 -16.46
N LEU A 135 1.02 0.99 -15.27
CA LEU A 135 1.30 1.71 -14.02
C LEU A 135 2.81 1.84 -13.73
N MET A 136 3.64 1.02 -14.39
CA MET A 136 5.10 1.05 -14.28
C MET A 136 5.77 2.04 -15.25
N ASP A 137 5.18 2.28 -16.42
CA ASP A 137 5.72 3.19 -17.45
C ASP A 137 5.90 4.64 -16.97
N PRO A 138 4.95 5.26 -16.23
CA PRO A 138 5.09 6.63 -15.72
C PRO A 138 6.39 6.91 -14.96
N TRP A 139 6.94 5.91 -14.27
CA TRP A 139 8.19 6.05 -13.52
C TRP A 139 9.39 6.35 -14.43
N GLN A 140 9.35 5.91 -15.70
CA GLN A 140 10.36 6.25 -16.71
C GLN A 140 10.25 7.70 -17.17
N HIS A 141 9.10 8.34 -16.95
CA HIS A 141 8.80 9.70 -17.40
C HIS A 141 8.98 10.76 -16.31
N MET A 142 9.32 10.40 -15.07
CA MET A 142 9.51 11.37 -13.97
C MET A 142 10.49 12.50 -14.32
N GLY A 143 11.61 12.20 -14.97
CA GLY A 143 12.58 13.22 -15.37
C GLY A 143 12.03 14.20 -16.41
N LYS A 144 11.14 13.75 -17.29
CA LYS A 144 10.44 14.58 -18.27
C LYS A 144 9.31 15.39 -17.61
N TRP A 145 8.61 14.81 -16.65
CA TRP A 145 7.53 15.46 -15.92
C TRP A 145 7.99 16.76 -15.23
N PHE A 146 9.19 16.79 -14.65
CA PHE A 146 9.78 18.02 -14.10
C PHE A 146 10.02 19.15 -15.12
N GLN A 147 9.83 18.90 -16.42
CA GLN A 147 10.02 19.83 -17.52
C GLN A 147 8.70 20.21 -18.21
N THR A 148 7.56 19.73 -17.70
CA THR A 148 6.23 20.00 -18.25
C THR A 148 5.32 20.63 -17.20
N ASP A 149 4.19 21.18 -17.66
CA ASP A 149 3.12 21.67 -16.79
C ASP A 149 2.10 20.56 -16.44
N ASP A 150 2.45 19.29 -16.72
CA ASP A 150 1.57 18.15 -16.42
C ASP A 150 1.46 17.94 -14.90
N LEU A 151 0.30 17.48 -14.43
CA LEU A 151 0.04 17.33 -13.00
C LEU A 151 0.87 16.22 -12.35
N ASN A 152 1.15 15.14 -13.09
CA ASN A 152 1.86 13.98 -12.57
C ASN A 152 2.56 13.17 -13.69
N PRO A 153 3.48 12.24 -13.35
CA PRO A 153 4.18 11.42 -14.33
C PRO A 153 3.27 10.56 -15.22
N PHE A 154 2.11 10.15 -14.71
CA PHE A 154 1.15 9.35 -15.49
C PHE A 154 0.59 10.17 -16.66
N GLN A 155 0.24 11.43 -16.40
CA GLN A 155 -0.19 12.35 -17.43
C GLN A 155 0.93 12.65 -18.43
N THR A 156 2.18 12.82 -17.98
CA THR A 156 3.32 13.01 -18.89
C THR A 156 3.56 11.82 -19.83
N ALA A 157 3.30 10.60 -19.36
CA ALA A 157 3.45 9.37 -20.13
C ALA A 157 2.27 9.15 -21.11
N THR A 158 1.04 9.36 -20.65
CA THR A 158 -0.18 8.95 -21.38
C THR A 158 -0.96 10.11 -22.00
N GLY A 159 -0.67 11.35 -21.62
CA GLY A 159 -1.41 12.56 -21.99
C GLY A 159 -2.77 12.72 -21.31
N ARG A 160 -3.11 11.87 -20.33
CA ARG A 160 -4.42 11.83 -19.66
C ARG A 160 -4.28 11.59 -18.16
N SER A 161 -5.33 11.90 -17.39
CA SER A 161 -5.39 11.46 -15.99
C SER A 161 -5.57 9.93 -15.91
N LEU A 162 -5.16 9.33 -14.80
CA LEU A 162 -5.37 7.89 -14.56
C LEU A 162 -6.85 7.52 -14.62
N TRP A 163 -7.73 8.36 -14.05
CA TRP A 163 -9.17 8.13 -14.00
C TRP A 163 -9.82 8.17 -15.39
N ASP A 164 -9.44 9.16 -16.22
CA ASP A 164 -9.92 9.24 -17.60
C ASP A 164 -9.42 8.08 -18.45
N PHE A 165 -8.17 7.68 -18.24
CA PHE A 165 -7.56 6.54 -18.92
C PHE A 165 -8.26 5.24 -18.56
N ALA A 166 -8.47 4.98 -17.25
CA ALA A 166 -9.19 3.80 -16.77
C ALA A 166 -10.63 3.74 -17.30
N SER A 167 -11.33 4.87 -17.40
CA SER A 167 -12.70 4.92 -17.94
C SER A 167 -12.83 4.39 -19.38
N GLN A 168 -11.73 4.44 -20.15
CA GLN A 168 -11.66 4.02 -21.55
C GLN A 168 -11.01 2.64 -21.73
N GLU A 169 -10.37 2.10 -20.69
CA GLU A 169 -9.64 0.84 -20.71
C GLU A 169 -10.25 -0.15 -19.71
N PRO A 170 -11.29 -0.94 -20.11
CA PRO A 170 -12.05 -1.78 -19.20
C PRO A 170 -11.22 -2.79 -18.40
N MET A 171 -10.15 -3.30 -19.02
CA MET A 171 -9.25 -4.26 -18.36
C MET A 171 -8.45 -3.60 -17.23
N LEU A 172 -7.90 -2.40 -17.46
CA LEU A 172 -7.21 -1.65 -16.43
C LEU A 172 -8.18 -1.25 -15.31
N ASN A 173 -9.36 -0.74 -15.66
CA ASN A 173 -10.38 -0.37 -14.67
C ASN A 173 -10.78 -1.55 -13.78
N LYS A 174 -11.07 -2.71 -14.38
CA LYS A 174 -11.40 -3.92 -13.62
C LYS A 174 -10.28 -4.28 -12.65
N PHE A 175 -9.06 -4.29 -13.14
CA PHE A 175 -7.90 -4.74 -12.38
C PHE A 175 -7.51 -3.78 -11.25
N PHE A 176 -7.57 -2.47 -11.51
CA PHE A 176 -7.37 -1.44 -10.51
C PHE A 176 -8.44 -1.53 -9.40
N ASN A 177 -9.71 -1.72 -9.79
CA ASN A 177 -10.80 -1.91 -8.82
C ASN A 177 -10.62 -3.17 -7.98
N GLU A 178 -10.16 -4.28 -8.56
CA GLU A 178 -9.81 -5.49 -7.83
C GLU A 178 -8.65 -5.23 -6.85
N ALA A 179 -7.59 -4.54 -7.30
CA ALA A 179 -6.44 -4.17 -6.47
C ALA A 179 -6.83 -3.32 -5.26
N MET A 180 -7.62 -2.26 -5.45
CA MET A 180 -8.06 -1.35 -4.39
C MET A 180 -8.99 -2.03 -3.37
N SER A 181 -9.56 -3.18 -3.73
CA SER A 181 -10.44 -3.95 -2.85
C SER A 181 -9.75 -5.00 -1.99
N THR A 182 -8.47 -5.27 -2.21
CA THR A 182 -7.74 -6.38 -1.59
C THR A 182 -7.69 -6.32 -0.05
N ASP A 183 -7.61 -5.13 0.51
CA ASP A 183 -7.56 -4.89 1.96
C ASP A 183 -8.92 -4.56 2.58
N ALA A 184 -9.98 -4.40 1.78
CA ALA A 184 -11.30 -3.97 2.25
C ALA A 184 -11.85 -4.88 3.36
N ARG A 185 -11.61 -6.19 3.26
CA ARG A 185 -12.01 -7.18 4.28
C ARG A 185 -11.21 -7.05 5.58
N LEU A 186 -9.92 -6.74 5.49
CA LEU A 186 -9.08 -6.50 6.67
C LEU A 186 -9.55 -5.23 7.38
N VAL A 187 -9.72 -4.14 6.62
CA VAL A 187 -10.22 -2.87 7.12
C VAL A 187 -11.61 -3.03 7.75
N ALA A 188 -12.52 -3.77 7.10
CA ALA A 188 -13.82 -4.07 7.66
C ALA A 188 -13.70 -4.83 8.99
N LYS A 189 -12.85 -5.87 9.08
CA LYS A 189 -12.63 -6.60 10.34
C LYS A 189 -12.14 -5.69 11.46
N VAL A 190 -11.19 -4.79 11.17
CA VAL A 190 -10.69 -3.79 12.13
C VAL A 190 -11.81 -2.86 12.58
N ILE A 191 -12.59 -2.33 11.64
CA ILE A 191 -13.74 -1.48 11.92
C ILE A 191 -14.72 -2.18 12.87
N LEU A 192 -15.07 -3.43 12.57
CA LEU A 192 -16.06 -4.19 13.34
C LEU A 192 -15.59 -4.57 14.73
N LYS A 193 -14.29 -4.81 14.89
CA LYS A 193 -13.69 -5.24 16.15
C LYS A 193 -13.34 -4.05 17.06
N ASP A 194 -12.66 -3.05 16.51
CA ASP A 194 -11.97 -2.03 17.29
C ASP A 194 -12.60 -0.64 17.13
N CYS A 195 -13.42 -0.41 16.11
CA CYS A 195 -14.02 0.90 15.81
C CYS A 195 -15.55 0.88 15.74
N ARG A 196 -16.20 -0.13 16.33
CA ARG A 196 -17.67 -0.28 16.31
C ARG A 196 -18.41 0.94 16.85
N CYS A 197 -17.84 1.58 17.88
CA CYS A 197 -18.39 2.79 18.50
C CYS A 197 -18.52 3.98 17.52
N LEU A 198 -17.74 4.01 16.42
CA LEU A 198 -17.87 5.04 15.39
C LEU A 198 -19.21 4.97 14.66
N PHE A 199 -19.88 3.82 14.70
CA PHE A 199 -21.13 3.56 13.99
C PHE A 199 -22.35 3.50 14.92
N GLU A 200 -22.17 3.73 16.23
CA GLU A 200 -23.28 3.82 17.17
C GLU A 200 -24.12 5.08 16.89
N GLY A 201 -25.45 4.90 16.84
CA GLY A 201 -26.41 5.99 16.58
C GLY A 201 -26.40 6.52 15.13
N VAL A 202 -25.64 5.89 14.23
CA VAL A 202 -25.59 6.24 12.80
C VAL A 202 -26.75 5.56 12.06
N ASN A 203 -27.46 6.30 11.21
CA ASN A 203 -28.53 5.75 10.37
C ASN A 203 -28.08 5.58 8.91
N SER A 204 -27.13 6.40 8.45
CA SER A 204 -26.67 6.39 7.06
C SER A 204 -25.17 6.65 6.92
N ILE A 205 -24.54 5.92 5.98
CA ILE A 205 -23.13 6.06 5.63
C ILE A 205 -23.01 6.21 4.11
N VAL A 206 -22.12 7.07 3.65
CA VAL A 206 -21.63 7.07 2.27
C VAL A 206 -20.13 6.77 2.24
N ASP A 207 -19.75 5.79 1.42
CA ASP A 207 -18.39 5.40 1.09
C ASP A 207 -18.00 6.08 -0.22
N VAL A 208 -17.21 7.15 -0.12
CA VAL A 208 -16.81 8.00 -1.25
C VAL A 208 -15.57 7.41 -1.89
N GLY A 209 -15.62 7.19 -3.21
CA GLY A 209 -14.62 6.39 -3.92
C GLY A 209 -14.66 4.91 -3.51
N GLY A 210 -15.86 4.40 -3.18
CA GLY A 210 -16.04 3.05 -2.64
C GLY A 210 -15.77 1.92 -3.64
N GLY A 211 -15.50 2.24 -4.91
CA GLY A 211 -15.19 1.30 -5.98
C GLY A 211 -16.32 0.30 -6.22
N THR A 212 -15.97 -0.98 -6.12
CA THR A 212 -16.93 -2.09 -6.22
C THR A 212 -17.75 -2.32 -4.93
N GLY A 213 -17.60 -1.46 -3.92
CA GLY A 213 -18.42 -1.39 -2.72
C GLY A 213 -18.11 -2.44 -1.66
N ASN A 214 -16.95 -3.10 -1.72
CA ASN A 214 -16.61 -4.19 -0.79
C ASN A 214 -16.60 -3.75 0.68
N LEU A 215 -16.11 -2.55 0.97
CA LEU A 215 -16.10 -1.99 2.32
C LEU A 215 -17.51 -1.65 2.80
N ALA A 216 -18.24 -0.85 2.03
CA ALA A 216 -19.63 -0.50 2.32
C ALA A 216 -20.56 -1.73 2.45
N LYS A 217 -20.39 -2.79 1.64
CA LYS A 217 -21.10 -4.07 1.78
C LYS A 217 -20.80 -4.75 3.11
N SER A 218 -19.52 -4.85 3.48
CA SER A 218 -19.10 -5.45 4.75
C SER A 218 -19.67 -4.71 5.96
N ILE A 219 -19.75 -3.37 5.87
CA ILE A 219 -20.39 -2.54 6.91
C ILE A 219 -21.90 -2.77 6.93
N ALA A 220 -22.58 -2.79 5.77
CA ALA A 220 -24.01 -3.02 5.67
C ALA A 220 -24.43 -4.39 6.23
N GLU A 221 -23.63 -5.43 6.01
CA GLU A 221 -23.84 -6.78 6.55
C GLU A 221 -23.71 -6.82 8.07
N ALA A 222 -22.72 -6.12 8.62
CA ALA A 222 -22.46 -6.10 10.05
C ALA A 222 -23.39 -5.17 10.84
N PHE A 223 -23.96 -4.15 10.19
CA PHE A 223 -24.92 -3.22 10.76
C PHE A 223 -26.20 -3.15 9.91
N PRO A 224 -27.11 -4.13 10.02
CA PRO A 224 -28.30 -4.22 9.15
C PRO A 224 -29.26 -3.02 9.23
N ASN A 225 -29.16 -2.22 10.29
CA ASN A 225 -30.00 -1.04 10.51
C ASN A 225 -29.42 0.23 9.86
N ILE A 226 -28.19 0.18 9.36
CA ILE A 226 -27.54 1.32 8.72
C ILE A 226 -27.75 1.21 7.21
N SER A 227 -28.17 2.31 6.59
CA SER A 227 -28.22 2.45 5.14
C SER A 227 -26.86 2.87 4.59
N CYS A 228 -26.23 2.03 3.78
CA CYS A 228 -24.93 2.29 3.18
C CYS A 228 -25.07 2.70 1.70
N ILE A 229 -24.30 3.71 1.29
CA ILE A 229 -24.16 4.15 -0.10
C ILE A 229 -22.71 3.92 -0.52
N CYS A 230 -22.49 3.20 -1.61
CA CYS A 230 -21.21 3.21 -2.32
C CYS A 230 -21.29 4.29 -3.40
N PHE A 231 -20.50 5.35 -3.26
CA PHE A 231 -20.49 6.48 -4.17
C PHE A 231 -19.19 6.51 -4.97
N ASP A 232 -19.30 6.46 -6.30
CA ASP A 232 -18.13 6.45 -7.19
C ASP A 232 -18.50 6.99 -8.58
N LEU A 233 -17.51 7.10 -9.47
CA LEU A 233 -17.67 7.55 -10.84
C LEU A 233 -18.66 6.66 -11.62
N PRO A 234 -19.41 7.22 -12.59
CA PRO A 234 -20.41 6.47 -13.34
C PRO A 234 -19.89 5.19 -14.00
N HIS A 235 -18.66 5.20 -14.50
CA HIS A 235 -18.08 4.03 -15.17
C HIS A 235 -17.67 2.91 -14.20
N VAL A 236 -17.46 3.22 -12.92
CA VAL A 236 -17.07 2.27 -11.88
C VAL A 236 -18.28 1.50 -11.36
N VAL A 237 -19.39 2.20 -11.08
CA VAL A 237 -20.61 1.57 -10.53
C VAL A 237 -21.59 1.06 -11.59
N LYS A 238 -21.28 1.23 -12.88
CA LYS A 238 -22.15 0.82 -13.98
C LYS A 238 -22.45 -0.68 -13.92
N GLY A 239 -23.74 -1.03 -13.85
CA GLY A 239 -24.20 -2.42 -13.86
C GLY A 239 -24.00 -3.15 -12.52
N LEU A 240 -23.69 -2.42 -11.44
CA LEU A 240 -23.63 -2.99 -10.10
C LEU A 240 -24.97 -2.81 -9.38
N ASP A 241 -25.48 -3.89 -8.82
CA ASP A 241 -26.75 -3.90 -8.09
C ASP A 241 -26.55 -3.80 -6.58
N GLY A 242 -27.41 -3.01 -5.93
CA GLY A 242 -27.47 -2.89 -4.49
C GLY A 242 -28.16 -4.08 -3.81
N SER A 243 -28.26 -4.00 -2.49
CA SER A 243 -29.06 -4.90 -1.65
C SER A 243 -30.00 -4.07 -0.75
N LYS A 244 -30.66 -4.70 0.23
CA LYS A 244 -31.74 -4.06 1.00
C LYS A 244 -31.31 -2.75 1.69
N ASN A 245 -30.15 -2.73 2.34
CA ASN A 245 -29.61 -1.58 3.06
C ASN A 245 -28.31 -1.04 2.44
N PHE A 246 -28.06 -1.38 1.18
CA PHE A 246 -26.85 -1.00 0.45
C PHE A 246 -27.19 -0.61 -0.99
N ARG A 247 -26.70 0.52 -1.48
CA ARG A 247 -26.92 0.93 -2.88
C ARG A 247 -25.71 1.62 -3.47
N TYR A 248 -25.58 1.52 -4.79
CA TYR A 248 -24.62 2.30 -5.56
C TYR A 248 -25.22 3.65 -5.98
N VAL A 249 -24.39 4.69 -5.96
CA VAL A 249 -24.72 6.00 -6.50
C VAL A 249 -23.56 6.46 -7.37
N ALA A 250 -23.86 6.77 -8.62
CA ALA A 250 -22.90 7.34 -9.55
C ALA A 250 -22.81 8.86 -9.35
N GLY A 251 -21.60 9.42 -9.38
CA GLY A 251 -21.40 10.87 -9.44
C GLY A 251 -19.94 11.26 -9.32
N ASP A 252 -19.72 12.56 -9.17
CA ASP A 252 -18.40 13.16 -8.97
C ASP A 252 -18.33 13.82 -7.58
N MET A 253 -17.35 13.41 -6.78
CA MET A 253 -17.12 13.93 -5.43
C MET A 253 -16.68 15.39 -5.41
N PHE A 254 -16.18 15.93 -6.52
CA PHE A 254 -15.87 17.35 -6.66
C PHE A 254 -17.14 18.20 -6.85
N GLU A 255 -18.21 17.60 -7.38
CA GLU A 255 -19.50 18.27 -7.61
C GLU A 255 -20.42 18.15 -6.40
N ALA A 256 -20.78 16.92 -6.00
CA ALA A 256 -21.71 16.68 -4.90
C ALA A 256 -21.56 15.27 -4.33
N ILE A 257 -21.59 15.17 -3.00
CA ILE A 257 -21.58 13.90 -2.27
C ILE A 257 -22.99 13.62 -1.73
N PRO A 258 -23.53 12.38 -1.83
CA PRO A 258 -24.82 12.02 -1.25
C PRO A 258 -24.88 12.31 0.25
N LYS A 259 -26.02 12.83 0.73
CA LYS A 259 -26.21 13.12 2.15
C LYS A 259 -26.21 11.84 2.99
N ALA A 260 -25.46 11.85 4.09
CA ALA A 260 -25.38 10.76 5.06
C ALA A 260 -24.92 11.28 6.43
N ASP A 261 -25.16 10.52 7.50
CA ASP A 261 -24.65 10.88 8.84
C ASP A 261 -23.12 10.77 8.92
N VAL A 262 -22.56 9.81 8.18
CA VAL A 262 -21.13 9.52 8.13
C VAL A 262 -20.65 9.46 6.69
N ILE A 263 -19.52 10.10 6.43
CA ILE A 263 -18.75 9.92 5.19
C ILE A 263 -17.52 9.07 5.51
N LEU A 264 -17.29 8.06 4.70
CA LEU A 264 -16.11 7.22 4.71
C LEU A 264 -15.26 7.55 3.49
N MET A 265 -13.96 7.75 3.69
CA MET A 265 -12.97 7.91 2.63
C MET A 265 -11.79 7.01 2.94
N LYS A 266 -11.65 5.92 2.19
CA LYS A 266 -10.50 5.00 2.27
C LYS A 266 -9.66 5.18 1.02
N TRP A 267 -8.38 5.53 1.19
CA TRP A 267 -7.44 5.67 0.08
C TRP A 267 -7.95 6.66 -0.98
N ILE A 268 -8.40 7.83 -0.52
CA ILE A 268 -8.93 8.88 -1.41
C ILE A 268 -8.04 10.11 -1.36
N LEU A 269 -7.81 10.68 -0.18
CA LEU A 269 -7.20 12.01 -0.08
C LEU A 269 -5.72 11.99 -0.48
N HIS A 270 -5.04 10.85 -0.42
CA HIS A 270 -3.64 10.74 -0.84
C HIS A 270 -3.43 10.86 -2.36
N ASP A 271 -4.48 10.75 -3.17
CA ASP A 271 -4.40 10.85 -4.64
C ASP A 271 -4.40 12.31 -5.13
N TRP A 272 -4.71 13.25 -4.25
CA TRP A 272 -5.02 14.64 -4.62
C TRP A 272 -4.10 15.64 -3.93
N ASN A 273 -3.87 16.79 -4.57
CA ASN A 273 -3.20 17.90 -3.91
C ASN A 273 -4.09 18.54 -2.82
N ASP A 274 -3.51 19.44 -2.04
CA ASP A 274 -4.20 20.10 -0.92
C ASP A 274 -5.43 20.89 -1.39
N GLU A 275 -5.36 21.60 -2.50
CA GLU A 275 -6.49 22.39 -3.04
C GLU A 275 -7.66 21.49 -3.43
N GLU A 276 -7.38 20.34 -4.03
CA GLU A 276 -8.37 19.33 -4.40
C GLU A 276 -8.93 18.63 -3.15
N CYS A 277 -8.09 18.28 -2.18
CA CYS A 277 -8.52 17.76 -0.87
C CYS A 277 -9.48 18.73 -0.17
N ILE A 278 -9.19 20.04 -0.18
CA ILE A 278 -10.06 21.06 0.41
C ILE A 278 -11.42 21.10 -0.30
N LYS A 279 -11.45 20.97 -1.64
CA LYS A 279 -12.71 20.91 -2.40
C LYS A 279 -13.54 19.69 -2.00
N ILE A 280 -12.92 18.52 -1.97
CA ILE A 280 -13.56 17.25 -1.57
C ILE A 280 -14.10 17.37 -0.13
N LEU A 281 -13.28 17.81 0.82
CA LEU A 281 -13.67 17.97 2.22
C LEU A 281 -14.78 19.02 2.40
N THR A 282 -14.83 20.04 1.55
CA THR A 282 -15.93 21.02 1.53
C THR A 282 -17.24 20.37 1.11
N ARG A 283 -17.23 19.53 0.05
CA ARG A 283 -18.40 18.74 -0.36
C ARG A 283 -18.82 17.75 0.73
N CYS A 284 -17.86 17.13 1.41
CA CYS A 284 -18.13 16.26 2.56
C CYS A 284 -18.89 17.00 3.66
N LYS A 285 -18.43 18.21 4.02
CA LYS A 285 -19.06 19.04 5.05
C LYS A 285 -20.49 19.43 4.70
N GLU A 286 -20.79 19.66 3.42
CA GLU A 286 -22.15 19.98 2.94
C GLU A 286 -23.09 18.77 2.98
N ALA A 287 -22.54 17.55 2.88
CA ALA A 287 -23.28 16.31 2.82
C ALA A 287 -23.59 15.68 4.20
N ILE A 288 -22.90 16.09 5.27
CA ILE A 288 -23.14 15.58 6.64
C ILE A 288 -24.01 16.52 7.49
N PRO A 289 -24.71 16.00 8.51
CA PRO A 289 -25.32 16.81 9.56
C PRO A 289 -24.29 17.69 10.28
N SER A 290 -24.78 18.70 11.01
CA SER A 290 -23.91 19.48 11.89
C SER A 290 -23.24 18.57 12.93
N LYS A 291 -22.09 19.02 13.45
CA LYS A 291 -21.36 18.32 14.53
C LYS A 291 -22.27 17.98 15.74
N ASN A 292 -23.15 18.91 16.12
CA ASN A 292 -24.08 18.71 17.25
C ASN A 292 -25.13 17.63 16.97
N ASN A 293 -25.36 17.32 15.69
CA ASN A 293 -26.26 16.27 15.24
C ASN A 293 -25.50 14.99 14.84
N GLY A 294 -24.24 14.85 15.25
CA GLY A 294 -23.47 13.60 15.08
C GLY A 294 -22.80 13.40 13.71
N GLY A 295 -22.81 14.40 12.82
CA GLY A 295 -22.16 14.32 11.52
C GLY A 295 -20.64 14.17 11.62
N LYS A 296 -20.06 13.25 10.86
CA LYS A 296 -18.61 12.94 10.90
C LYS A 296 -18.07 12.46 9.55
N VAL A 297 -16.76 12.67 9.36
CA VAL A 297 -15.98 12.15 8.24
C VAL A 297 -14.89 11.24 8.80
N ILE A 298 -14.77 10.03 8.27
CA ILE A 298 -13.78 9.03 8.67
C ILE A 298 -12.80 8.87 7.51
N ILE A 299 -11.53 9.17 7.77
CA ILE A 299 -10.45 9.08 6.78
C ILE A 299 -9.55 7.89 7.13
N MET A 300 -9.32 7.03 6.14
CA MET A 300 -8.43 5.88 6.23
C MET A 300 -7.31 6.04 5.20
N ASP A 301 -6.22 6.64 5.66
CA ASP A 301 -5.04 6.93 4.87
C ASP A 301 -3.76 6.76 5.71
N ILE A 302 -2.62 6.69 5.03
CA ILE A 302 -1.32 6.59 5.69
C ILE A 302 -0.98 7.92 6.36
N VAL A 303 -0.59 7.87 7.63
CA VAL A 303 -0.04 9.02 8.36
C VAL A 303 1.46 8.80 8.52
N PRO A 304 2.32 9.60 7.85
CA PRO A 304 3.77 9.52 8.01
C PRO A 304 4.20 9.68 9.48
N ARG A 305 5.13 8.83 9.94
CA ARG A 305 5.64 8.83 11.33
C ARG A 305 6.21 10.18 11.77
N THR A 306 6.70 10.99 10.83
CA THR A 306 7.23 12.35 11.03
C THR A 306 6.17 13.37 11.44
N ILE A 307 4.87 13.09 11.37
CA ILE A 307 3.79 14.01 11.77
C ILE A 307 3.27 13.70 13.19
N LEU A 308 3.48 12.48 13.69
CA LEU A 308 2.97 12.01 14.98
C LEU A 308 3.56 12.73 16.21
N TRP A 309 4.67 13.46 16.07
CA TRP A 309 5.23 14.26 17.17
C TRP A 309 4.56 15.63 17.34
N GLU A 310 3.79 16.11 16.35
CA GLU A 310 3.11 17.41 16.40
C GLU A 310 1.62 17.31 16.78
N THR A 311 0.95 16.18 16.54
CA THR A 311 -0.51 16.05 16.73
C THR A 311 -0.92 15.33 18.03
N SER A 312 -0.78 16.01 19.17
CA SER A 312 -1.27 15.52 20.47
C SER A 312 -2.78 15.75 20.73
N LYS A 313 -3.61 15.91 19.69
CA LYS A 313 -5.03 16.34 19.82
C LYS A 313 -6.10 15.49 19.09
N SER A 314 -5.74 14.41 18.41
CA SER A 314 -6.65 13.49 17.73
C SER A 314 -6.82 12.18 18.52
N GLN A 315 -8.02 11.56 18.49
CA GLN A 315 -8.17 10.16 18.87
C GLN A 315 -7.64 9.32 17.71
N GLU A 316 -6.38 8.90 17.82
CA GLU A 316 -5.69 8.05 16.85
C GLU A 316 -5.70 6.62 17.37
N LEU A 317 -6.21 5.67 16.58
CA LEU A 317 -6.06 4.25 16.87
C LEU A 317 -4.78 3.73 16.21
N TYR A 318 -3.86 3.28 17.05
CA TYR A 318 -2.55 2.79 16.66
C TYR A 318 -2.58 1.26 16.45
N PHE A 319 -2.22 0.79 15.25
CA PHE A 319 -2.05 -0.62 14.95
C PHE A 319 -0.57 -0.94 14.72
N PRO A 320 0.20 -1.29 15.77
CA PRO A 320 1.56 -1.74 15.58
C PRO A 320 1.55 -3.11 14.90
N TYR A 321 2.31 -3.25 13.82
CA TYR A 321 2.77 -4.57 13.39
C TYR A 321 3.64 -5.17 14.51
N PRO A 322 3.51 -6.47 14.83
CA PRO A 322 4.39 -7.09 15.81
C PRO A 322 5.84 -6.98 15.31
N LYS A 323 6.67 -6.27 16.08
CA LYS A 323 8.12 -6.27 15.89
C LYS A 323 8.58 -7.72 15.84
N SER A 324 9.26 -8.11 14.77
CA SER A 324 10.05 -9.33 14.72
C SER A 324 11.09 -9.26 15.86
N ARG A 325 10.77 -9.86 17.01
CA ARG A 325 11.78 -10.21 18.00
C ARG A 325 12.48 -11.44 17.45
N THR A 326 13.73 -11.31 17.03
CA THR A 326 14.59 -12.47 16.82
C THR A 326 14.77 -13.18 18.18
N PRO A 327 14.43 -14.48 18.29
CA PRO A 327 14.70 -15.24 19.50
C PRO A 327 16.13 -15.75 19.43
N CYS A 328 17.13 -14.91 19.72
CA CYS A 328 18.42 -15.35 20.27
C CYS A 328 19.34 -14.17 20.55
N GLY A 329 19.59 -13.90 21.83
CA GLY A 329 20.74 -13.11 22.24
C GLY A 329 22.03 -13.91 22.03
N ARG A 330 22.74 -13.65 20.93
CA ARG A 330 24.18 -13.91 20.79
C ARG A 330 24.82 -12.82 19.91
N PRO A 331 26.07 -12.40 20.21
CA PRO A 331 26.75 -11.41 19.40
C PRO A 331 27.18 -12.03 18.07
N LEU A 332 26.75 -11.45 16.94
CA LEU A 332 27.26 -11.80 15.62
C LEU A 332 28.66 -11.19 15.44
N ASN A 333 29.69 -12.04 15.57
CA ASN A 333 30.92 -11.85 14.83
C ASN A 333 30.77 -12.52 13.44
N SER A 334 31.29 -11.85 12.42
CA SER A 334 31.42 -12.22 10.99
C SER A 334 30.31 -11.76 10.02
N ARG A 335 30.73 -10.78 9.21
CA ARG A 335 30.36 -10.44 7.82
C ARG A 335 29.06 -11.04 7.29
N THR A 336 27.95 -10.32 7.46
CA THR A 336 26.89 -10.20 6.46
C THR A 336 26.25 -8.83 6.66
N THR A 337 26.46 -7.91 5.72
CA THR A 337 25.84 -6.57 5.77
C THR A 337 24.38 -6.73 5.33
N LEU A 338 23.48 -6.92 6.29
CA LEU A 338 22.04 -6.84 6.09
C LEU A 338 21.67 -5.36 5.89
N PHE A 339 21.20 -5.00 4.69
CA PHE A 339 20.46 -3.76 4.51
C PHE A 339 19.00 -4.07 4.85
N GLU A 340 18.64 -3.91 6.13
CA GLU A 340 17.24 -3.79 6.52
C GLU A 340 16.71 -2.45 5.99
N PHE A 341 15.82 -2.50 5.02
CA PHE A 341 14.99 -1.34 4.65
C PHE A 341 13.88 -1.19 5.71
N PRO A 342 13.79 -0.06 6.43
CA PRO A 342 12.67 0.19 7.31
C PRO A 342 11.52 0.77 6.48
N LEU A 343 10.86 -0.05 5.66
CA LEU A 343 9.48 0.28 5.25
C LEU A 343 8.54 -0.20 6.36
N SER A 344 8.61 0.45 7.52
CA SER A 344 7.53 0.35 8.50
C SER A 344 6.38 1.23 8.01
N GLN A 345 5.56 0.71 7.10
CA GLN A 345 4.27 1.31 6.78
C GLN A 345 3.28 0.89 7.87
N GLU A 346 2.84 1.85 8.69
CA GLU A 346 1.81 1.66 9.71
C GLU A 346 0.48 2.19 9.14
N PHE A 347 -0.58 1.39 9.25
CA PHE A 347 -1.94 1.80 8.86
C PHE A 347 -2.57 2.64 9.99
N PHE A 348 -3.16 3.78 9.62
CA PHE A 348 -3.83 4.65 10.57
C PHE A 348 -5.30 4.86 10.19
N LEU A 349 -6.18 4.78 11.19
CA LEU A 349 -7.54 5.29 11.12
C LEU A 349 -7.54 6.68 11.77
N LYS A 350 -7.72 7.74 10.97
CA LYS A 350 -7.85 9.10 11.49
C LYS A 350 -9.33 9.47 11.54
N VAL A 351 -9.87 9.57 12.75
CA VAL A 351 -11.20 10.13 12.97
C VAL A 351 -11.03 11.62 13.21
N GLU A 352 -11.20 12.44 12.17
CA GLU A 352 -11.22 13.89 12.35
C GLU A 352 -12.61 14.34 12.81
N ASN A 353 -12.66 14.89 14.03
CA ASN A 353 -13.78 15.72 14.48
C ASN A 353 -13.46 17.16 14.07
N PRO A 354 -14.13 17.76 13.07
CA PRO A 354 -13.53 18.93 12.48
C PRO A 354 -13.83 20.21 13.26
N PHE A 355 -12.81 21.07 13.22
CA PHE A 355 -12.79 22.54 13.33
C PHE A 355 -12.40 23.17 14.68
N ARG A 356 -11.11 23.53 14.73
CA ARG A 356 -10.70 24.90 15.06
C ARG A 356 -10.10 25.51 13.79
N VAL A 357 -10.90 26.23 13.01
CA VAL A 357 -10.37 27.15 11.99
C VAL A 357 -9.78 28.32 12.76
N VAL A 358 -8.46 28.48 12.76
CA VAL A 358 -7.85 29.70 13.28
C VAL A 358 -8.08 30.77 12.21
N PRO A 359 -8.82 31.85 12.47
CA PRO A 359 -8.95 32.93 11.51
C PRO A 359 -7.57 33.56 11.30
N ASN A 360 -7.21 33.84 10.06
CA ASN A 360 -6.12 34.75 9.76
C ASN A 360 -6.43 36.10 10.42
N HIS A 361 -5.83 36.37 11.58
CA HIS A 361 -5.87 37.70 12.16
C HIS A 361 -5.10 38.63 11.22
N MET A 362 -5.82 39.63 10.71
CA MET A 362 -5.29 40.82 10.06
C MET A 362 -4.01 41.30 10.76
N ARG A 363 -2.85 41.15 10.11
CA ARG A 363 -1.63 41.82 10.53
C ARG A 363 -1.73 43.28 10.09
N ASN A 364 -1.98 44.12 11.08
CA ASN A 364 -1.90 45.57 11.02
C ASN A 364 -0.47 46.00 10.56
N PRO A 365 -0.30 46.81 9.50
CA PRO A 365 1.02 47.15 8.98
C PRO A 365 1.59 48.37 9.71
N SER A 366 2.08 48.20 10.94
CA SER A 366 2.76 49.31 11.63
C SER A 366 3.66 48.88 12.80
N THR A 367 4.40 47.78 12.69
CA THR A 367 5.59 47.58 13.54
C THR A 367 6.42 46.43 12.99
N LEU A 368 7.54 46.75 12.34
CA LEU A 368 8.82 46.03 12.36
C LEU A 368 9.68 46.57 11.20
N LYS A 369 10.27 47.74 11.44
CA LYS A 369 11.50 48.15 10.75
C LYS A 369 12.64 47.27 11.27
N ASN A 370 13.49 46.85 10.34
CA ASN A 370 14.84 46.32 10.53
C ASN A 370 14.96 44.99 11.27
N GLN A 371 15.01 43.90 10.50
CA GLN A 371 16.09 42.91 10.58
C GLN A 371 16.14 42.11 9.27
N HIS A 372 17.35 41.95 8.74
CA HIS A 372 17.64 41.41 7.41
C HIS A 372 17.00 40.03 7.12
N MET A 373 16.29 39.95 5.98
CA MET A 373 15.85 38.71 5.35
C MET A 373 17.05 37.96 4.75
N LYS A 374 17.27 36.71 5.19
CA LYS A 374 17.82 35.65 4.33
C LYS A 374 16.64 34.89 3.71
N PRO A 375 16.66 34.51 2.43
CA PRO A 375 15.59 33.72 1.83
C PRO A 375 15.56 32.33 2.47
N ARG A 376 14.42 31.99 3.10
CA ARG A 376 14.12 30.61 3.51
C ARG A 376 13.51 29.90 2.31
N THR A 377 14.12 28.80 1.92
CA THR A 377 13.64 27.80 0.97
C THR A 377 12.31 27.19 1.44
N PRO A 378 11.33 26.96 0.55
CA PRO A 378 10.11 26.22 0.88
C PRO A 378 10.41 24.72 1.05
N PRO A 379 9.64 24.01 1.90
CA PRO A 379 9.86 22.59 2.19
C PRO A 379 9.55 21.71 0.99
N HIS A 380 10.43 20.74 0.76
CA HIS A 380 10.38 19.77 -0.33
C HIS A 380 9.19 18.81 -0.18
N LEU A 381 8.42 18.67 -1.25
CA LEU A 381 7.49 17.57 -1.49
C LEU A 381 8.31 16.27 -1.65
N VAL A 382 8.03 15.26 -0.84
CA VAL A 382 8.60 13.91 -0.98
C VAL A 382 7.59 13.09 -1.76
N VAL A 383 7.99 12.66 -2.97
CA VAL A 383 7.31 11.64 -3.78
C VAL A 383 7.50 10.26 -3.16
#